data_AF-A0A0E4G0Y7-F1
#
_entry.id   AF-A0A0E4G0Y7-F1
#
_cell.length_a   1.000
_cell.length_b   1.000
_cell.length_c   1.000
_cell.angle_alpha   90.00
_cell.angle_beta   90.00
_cell.angle_gamma   90.00
#
_symmetry.space_group_name_H-M   'P 1'
#
loop_
_entity.id
_entity.type
_entity.pdbx_description
1 polymer ?
#
loop_
_entity_poly.entity_id
_entity_poly.type
_entity_poly.pdbx_seq_one_letter_code
_entity_poly.pdbx_strand_id
1 'polypeptide(L)'
;MSREAKTSAEKIAKDQLKSIVERIERLLEEKKAIGDDVTAVYAEAKANGYDTKALKTLVRMRAQDPNERAEFETILEVYMQALGML
;
A
#
# COMPACT_ATOMS: atom_id res chain seq x y z
N MET A 1 -19.98 -25.95 -37.53
CA MET A 1 -18.63 -25.37 -37.73
C MET A 1 -18.50 -23.92 -37.23
N SER A 2 -19.08 -22.89 -37.85
CA SER A 2 -18.87 -21.48 -37.39
C SER A 2 -19.48 -21.15 -36.01
N ARG A 3 -20.62 -21.77 -35.67
CA ARG A 3 -21.31 -21.55 -34.39
C ARG A 3 -20.61 -22.23 -33.20
N GLU A 4 -20.04 -23.42 -33.40
CA GLU A 4 -19.33 -24.18 -32.36
C GLU A 4 -18.00 -23.51 -31.99
N ALA A 5 -17.23 -23.03 -32.97
CA ALA A 5 -15.99 -22.31 -32.72
C ALA A 5 -16.21 -21.01 -31.91
N LYS A 6 -17.33 -20.31 -32.17
CA LYS A 6 -17.70 -19.11 -31.41
C LYS A 6 -18.05 -19.43 -29.95
N THR A 7 -18.83 -20.49 -29.70
CA THR A 7 -19.18 -20.93 -28.34
C THR A 7 -17.95 -21.41 -27.56
N SER A 8 -16.99 -22.08 -28.22
CA SER A 8 -15.72 -22.46 -27.59
C SER A 8 -14.88 -21.24 -27.20
N ALA A 9 -14.78 -20.23 -28.08
CA ALA A 9 -14.06 -18.99 -27.78
C ALA A 9 -14.72 -18.19 -26.64
N GLU A 10 -16.06 -18.10 -26.62
CA GLU A 10 -16.82 -17.49 -25.53
C GLU A 10 -16.59 -18.20 -24.19
N LYS A 11 -16.51 -19.54 -24.21
CA LYS A 11 -16.19 -20.33 -23.01
C LYS A 11 -14.77 -20.05 -22.50
N ILE A 12 -13.77 -20.02 -23.39
CA ILE A 12 -12.38 -19.70 -23.04
C ILE A 12 -12.28 -18.29 -22.43
N ALA A 13 -12.96 -17.30 -23.03
CA ALA A 13 -12.98 -15.93 -22.51
C ALA A 13 -13.63 -15.85 -21.12
N LYS A 14 -14.71 -16.61 -20.89
CA LYS A 14 -15.37 -16.70 -19.58
C LYS A 14 -14.46 -17.33 -18.52
N ASP A 15 -13.76 -18.41 -18.87
CA ASP A 15 -12.86 -19.10 -17.96
C ASP A 15 -11.65 -18.22 -17.58
N GLN A 16 -11.10 -17.46 -18.53
CA GLN A 16 -10.04 -16.48 -18.27
C GLN A 16 -10.50 -15.35 -17.36
N LEU A 17 -11.68 -14.77 -17.63
CA LEU A 17 -12.26 -13.72 -16.78
C LEU A 17 -12.47 -14.23 -15.35
N LYS A 18 -13.03 -15.44 -15.20
CA LYS A 18 -13.22 -16.07 -13.89
C LYS A 18 -11.89 -16.23 -13.14
N SER A 19 -10.85 -16.73 -13.81
CA SER A 19 -9.53 -16.88 -13.21
C SER A 19 -8.92 -15.55 -12.75
N ILE A 20 -9.09 -14.47 -13.52
CA ILE A 20 -8.62 -13.13 -13.15
C ILE A 20 -9.35 -12.64 -11.89
N VAL A 21 -10.68 -12.76 -11.85
CA VAL A 21 -11.50 -12.33 -10.71
C VAL A 21 -11.10 -13.08 -9.44
N GLU A 22 -11.02 -14.41 -9.48
CA GLU A 22 -10.65 -15.23 -8.32
C GLU A 22 -9.23 -14.92 -7.80
N ARG A 23 -8.30 -14.57 -8.70
CA ARG A 23 -6.96 -14.12 -8.30
C ARG A 23 -7.00 -12.75 -7.60
N ILE A 24 -7.80 -11.82 -8.10
CA ILE A 24 -7.97 -10.49 -7.49
C ILE A 24 -8.62 -10.61 -6.12
N GLU A 25 -9.69 -11.39 -5.98
CA GLU A 25 -10.41 -11.57 -4.71
C GLU A 25 -9.49 -12.11 -3.61
N ARG A 26 -8.71 -13.16 -3.92
CA ARG A 26 -7.69 -13.67 -3.00
C ARG A 26 -6.65 -12.61 -2.61
N LEU A 27 -6.15 -11.82 -3.57
CA LEU A 27 -5.20 -10.75 -3.27
C LEU A 27 -5.83 -9.64 -2.40
N LEU A 28 -7.13 -9.38 -2.54
CA LEU A 28 -7.86 -8.44 -1.70
C LEU A 28 -8.04 -8.98 -0.27
N GLU A 29 -8.32 -10.26 -0.11
CA GLU A 29 -8.36 -10.94 1.19
C GLU A 29 -7.00 -10.91 1.89
N GLU A 30 -5.92 -11.26 1.18
CA GLU A 30 -4.55 -11.18 1.69
C GLU A 30 -4.19 -9.74 2.09
N LYS A 31 -4.50 -8.76 1.24
CA LYS A 31 -4.29 -7.33 1.54
C LYS A 31 -5.05 -6.90 2.79
N LYS A 32 -6.30 -7.38 2.97
CA LYS A 32 -7.08 -7.10 4.16
C LYS A 32 -6.43 -7.69 5.40
N ALA A 33 -6.04 -8.96 5.36
CA ALA A 33 -5.37 -9.63 6.48
C ALA A 33 -4.08 -8.88 6.89
N ILE A 34 -3.24 -8.51 5.93
CA ILE A 34 -2.03 -7.71 6.18
C ILE A 34 -2.38 -6.34 6.80
N GLY A 35 -3.44 -5.69 6.32
CA GLY A 35 -3.91 -4.42 6.87
C GLY A 35 -4.39 -4.54 8.32
N ASP A 36 -5.08 -5.64 8.65
CA ASP A 36 -5.53 -5.95 10.00
C ASP A 36 -4.33 -6.21 10.93
N ASP A 37 -3.33 -6.97 10.48
CA ASP A 37 -2.08 -7.23 11.22
C ASP A 37 -1.29 -5.94 11.50
N VAL A 38 -1.13 -5.07 10.49
CA VAL A 38 -0.47 -3.76 10.66
C VAL A 38 -1.22 -2.90 11.68
N THR A 39 -2.55 -2.95 11.65
CA THR A 39 -3.39 -2.21 12.61
C THR A 39 -3.20 -2.74 14.03
N ALA A 40 -3.12 -4.06 14.21
CA ALA A 40 -2.86 -4.69 15.50
C ALA A 40 -1.49 -4.26 16.07
N VAL A 41 -0.44 -4.22 15.25
CA VAL A 41 0.89 -3.75 15.67
C VAL A 41 0.86 -2.29 16.13
N TYR A 42 0.16 -1.41 15.42
CA TYR A 42 0.01 -0.02 15.86
C TYR A 42 -0.81 0.09 17.16
N ALA A 43 -1.81 -0.77 17.36
CA ALA A 43 -2.58 -0.80 18.60
C ALA A 43 -1.73 -1.26 19.79
N GLU A 44 -0.90 -2.29 19.60
CA GLU A 44 0.07 -2.75 20.59
C GLU A 44 1.07 -1.65 20.93
N ALA A 45 1.65 -0.99 19.92
CA ALA A 45 2.56 0.14 20.14
C ALA A 45 1.89 1.26 20.96
N LYS A 46 0.61 1.57 20.67
CA LYS A 46 -0.16 2.54 21.45
C LYS A 46 -0.34 2.09 22.91
N ALA A 47 -0.66 0.83 23.15
CA ALA A 47 -0.81 0.28 24.50
C ALA A 47 0.51 0.32 25.28
N ASN A 48 1.64 0.18 24.58
CA ASN A 48 2.98 0.31 25.13
C ASN A 48 3.47 1.77 25.26
N GLY A 49 2.62 2.76 24.99
CA GLY A 49 2.92 4.18 25.20
C GLY A 49 3.55 4.91 24.02
N TYR A 50 3.66 4.31 22.84
CA TYR A 50 4.19 4.97 21.65
C TYR A 50 3.15 5.84 20.94
N ASP A 51 3.59 6.98 20.40
CA ASP A 51 2.77 7.82 19.52
C ASP A 51 2.65 7.18 18.13
N THR A 52 1.46 6.63 17.84
CA THR A 52 1.18 5.99 16.55
C THR A 52 1.22 6.94 15.35
N LYS A 53 0.99 8.25 15.52
CA LYS A 53 1.11 9.23 14.44
C LYS A 53 2.58 9.42 14.08
N ALA A 54 3.46 9.56 15.08
CA ALA A 54 4.90 9.61 14.89
C ALA A 54 5.43 8.33 14.22
N LEU A 55 5.00 7.15 14.67
CA LEU A 55 5.39 5.87 14.05
C LEU A 55 4.94 5.75 12.59
N LYS A 56 3.71 6.17 12.26
CA LYS A 56 3.23 6.19 10.87
C LYS A 56 4.06 7.13 10.00
N THR A 57 4.43 8.30 10.51
CA THR A 57 5.35 9.21 9.82
C THR A 57 6.72 8.55 9.61
N LEU A 58 7.28 7.94 10.65
CA LEU A 58 8.59 7.26 10.57
C LEU A 58 8.58 6.13 9.53
N VAL A 59 7.54 5.29 9.50
CA VAL A 59 7.42 4.22 8.49
C VAL A 59 7.38 4.79 7.07
N ARG A 60 6.63 5.88 6.85
CA ARG A 60 6.59 6.56 5.54
C ARG A 60 7.95 7.14 5.15
N MET A 61 8.63 7.82 6.07
CA MET A 61 9.96 8.36 5.83
C MET A 61 10.95 7.25 5.47
N ARG A 62 10.88 6.10 6.16
CA ARG A 62 11.74 4.94 5.89
C ARG A 62 11.47 4.25 4.55
N ALA A 63 10.29 4.43 3.96
CA ALA A 63 9.94 3.90 2.66
C ALA A 63 10.41 4.77 1.48
N GLN A 64 10.81 6.02 1.75
CA GLN A 64 11.36 6.94 0.74
C GLN A 64 12.82 6.61 0.41
N ASP A 65 13.26 6.98 -0.80
CA ASP A 65 14.68 6.92 -1.15
C ASP A 65 15.50 7.81 -0.20
N PRO A 66 16.61 7.32 0.37
CA PRO A 66 17.39 8.08 1.34
C PRO A 66 17.96 9.39 0.80
N ASN A 67 18.34 9.44 -0.49
CA ASN A 67 18.92 10.64 -1.09
C ASN A 67 17.83 11.67 -1.36
N GLU A 68 16.71 11.27 -1.97
CA GLU A 68 15.57 12.16 -2.18
C GLU A 68 15.04 12.74 -0.87
N ARG A 69 15.00 11.92 0.19
CA ARG A 69 14.61 12.37 1.53
C ARG A 69 15.59 13.42 2.09
N ALA A 70 16.90 13.17 1.99
CA ALA A 70 17.91 14.10 2.49
C ALA A 70 17.90 15.45 1.76
N GLU A 71 17.71 15.43 0.44
CA GLU A 71 17.55 16.64 -0.37
C GLU A 71 16.32 17.44 0.07
N PHE A 72 15.17 16.77 0.23
CA PHE A 72 13.94 17.40 0.72
C PHE A 72 14.09 17.96 2.13
N GLU A 73 14.68 17.21 3.06
CA GLU A 73 14.91 17.62 4.44
C GLU A 73 15.79 18.87 4.51
N THR A 74 16.82 18.96 3.67
CA THR A 74 17.69 20.14 3.57
C THR A 74 16.90 21.39 3.15
N ILE A 75 16.04 21.26 2.13
CA ILE A 75 15.20 22.37 1.65
C ILE A 75 14.18 22.77 2.73
N LEU A 76 13.56 21.78 3.38
CA LEU A 76 12.60 22.02 4.44
C LEU A 76 13.21 22.77 5.62
N GLU A 77 14.43 22.39 6.03
CA GLU A 77 15.17 23.07 7.09
C GLU A 77 15.40 24.54 6.76
N VAL A 78 15.84 24.86 5.54
CA VAL A 78 16.02 26.25 5.08
C VAL A 78 14.70 27.04 5.19
N TYR A 79 13.58 26.44 4.80
CA TYR A 79 12.28 27.10 4.92
C TYR A 79 11.84 27.29 6.37
N MET A 80 12.08 26.31 7.23
CA MET A 80 11.76 26.41 8.66
C MET A 80 12.59 27.51 9.34
N GLN A 81 13.88 27.63 9.01
CA GLN A 81 14.74 28.71 9.50
C GLN A 81 14.22 30.08 9.07
N ALA A 82 13.87 30.22 7.78
CA ALA A 82 13.31 31.47 7.25
C ALA A 82 11.99 31.88 7.91
N LEU A 83 11.20 30.91 8.40
CA LEU A 83 9.94 31.13 9.09
C LEU A 83 10.08 31.21 10.62
N GLY A 84 11.29 31.07 11.18
CA GLY A 84 11.51 31.09 12.64
C GLY A 84 10.89 29.89 13.37
N MET A 85 10.81 28.75 12.69
CA MET A 85 10.23 27.50 13.22
C MET A 85 11.27 26.53 13.80
N LEU A 86 12.52 26.99 13.98
CA LEU A 86 13.67 26.26 14.54
C LEU A 86 14.26 27.00 15.73
#